data_AF-A0A7K4FT84-F1
#
_entry.id   AF-A0A7K4FT84-F1
#
_cell.length_a   1.000
_cell.length_b   1.000
_cell.length_c   1.000
_cell.angle_alpha   90.00
_cell.angle_beta   90.00
_cell.angle_gamma   90.00
#
_symmetry.space_group_name_H-M   'P 1'
#
loop_
_entity.id
_entity.type
_entity.pdbx_description
1 polymer ?
#
loop_
_entity_poly.entity_id
_entity_poly.type
_entity_poly.pdbx_seq_one_letter_code
_entity_poly.pdbx_strand_id
1 'polypeptide(L)'
;MGTVEVLTRRIKEIIYGKANFIQKVDMILFLMQYFPVALTFIAALVLSLYSIIARSDPLNSPILFFIWASILGIYAVNFVQIARKNGLDFITALRSLGKVSAYTVAISPFMLVSMFNAIKKDRKYIVTPKGKVQKTTIQYIILIFGILFFISSLIYLFHGILLSGIWLLYYSAAYIFTSWAYRSEIQ
;
A
#
# COMPACT_ATOMS: atom_id res chain seq x y z
N MET A 1 -15.42 -14.08 -1.75
CA MET A 1 -15.59 -12.90 -2.63
C MET A 1 -14.73 -11.78 -2.07
N GLY A 2 -13.98 -11.06 -2.91
CA GLY A 2 -13.14 -9.94 -2.45
C GLY A 2 -13.97 -8.69 -2.13
N THR A 3 -13.47 -7.77 -1.31
CA THR A 3 -14.22 -6.54 -0.94
C THR A 3 -14.61 -5.71 -2.18
N VAL A 4 -13.69 -5.57 -3.14
CA VAL A 4 -13.96 -4.86 -4.41
C VAL A 4 -14.98 -5.58 -5.28
N GLU A 5 -14.99 -6.91 -5.27
CA GLU A 5 -15.98 -7.71 -6.01
C GLU A 5 -17.38 -7.55 -5.41
N VAL A 6 -17.48 -7.52 -4.08
CA VAL A 6 -18.73 -7.23 -3.39
C VAL A 6 -19.18 -5.81 -3.71
N LEU A 7 -18.28 -4.83 -3.66
CA LEU A 7 -18.60 -3.45 -4.01
C LEU A 7 -19.16 -3.35 -5.44
N THR A 8 -18.45 -3.88 -6.44
CA THR A 8 -18.87 -3.77 -7.85
C THR A 8 -20.19 -4.48 -8.14
N ARG A 9 -20.43 -5.65 -7.52
CA ARG A 9 -21.63 -6.46 -7.77
C ARG A 9 -22.84 -6.03 -6.95
N ARG A 10 -22.64 -5.50 -5.74
CA ARG A 10 -23.70 -5.22 -4.78
C ARG A 10 -23.91 -3.73 -4.52
N ILE A 11 -23.21 -2.82 -5.22
CA ILE A 11 -23.36 -1.37 -5.00
C ILE A 11 -24.82 -0.89 -5.07
N LYS A 12 -25.62 -1.43 -6.01
CA LYS A 12 -27.04 -1.10 -6.12
C LYS A 12 -27.83 -1.55 -4.88
N GLU A 13 -27.56 -2.75 -4.38
CA GLU A 13 -28.20 -3.27 -3.16
C GLU A 13 -27.80 -2.47 -1.92
N ILE A 14 -26.57 -1.96 -1.86
CA ILE A 14 -26.11 -1.09 -0.79
C ILE A 14 -26.84 0.26 -0.86
N ILE A 15 -26.90 0.89 -2.04
CA ILE A 15 -27.52 2.22 -2.23
C ILE A 15 -29.04 2.17 -1.99
N TYR A 16 -29.73 1.20 -2.58
CA TYR A 16 -31.19 1.08 -2.50
C TYR A 16 -31.69 0.22 -1.33
N GLY A 17 -30.76 -0.33 -0.53
CA GLY A 17 -31.09 -1.13 0.64
C GLY A 17 -31.76 -0.31 1.75
N LYS A 18 -32.36 -1.03 2.70
CA LYS A 18 -33.07 -0.46 3.88
C LYS A 18 -32.16 0.16 4.94
N ALA A 19 -30.84 0.02 4.80
CA ALA A 19 -29.87 0.57 5.73
C ALA A 19 -29.97 2.10 5.79
N ASN A 20 -29.60 2.69 6.93
CA ASN A 20 -29.56 4.14 7.06
C ASN A 20 -28.34 4.72 6.30
N PHE A 21 -28.31 6.04 6.11
CA PHE A 21 -27.26 6.69 5.33
C PHE A 21 -25.84 6.45 5.90
N ILE A 22 -25.68 6.53 7.22
CA ILE A 22 -24.39 6.36 7.89
C ILE A 22 -23.85 4.94 7.68
N GLN A 23 -24.71 3.93 7.84
CA GLN A 23 -24.36 2.53 7.60
C GLN A 23 -23.97 2.29 6.13
N LYS A 24 -24.67 2.93 5.18
CA LYS A 24 -24.31 2.84 3.76
C LYS A 24 -22.92 3.40 3.50
N VAL A 25 -22.59 4.55 4.07
CA VAL A 25 -21.26 5.16 3.96
C VAL A 25 -20.20 4.25 4.57
N ASP A 26 -20.43 3.75 5.79
CA ASP A 26 -19.49 2.85 6.48
C ASP A 26 -19.24 1.56 5.69
N MET A 27 -20.29 0.95 5.15
CA MET A 27 -20.19 -0.22 4.27
C MET A 27 -19.34 0.07 3.03
N ILE A 28 -19.56 1.22 2.37
CA ILE A 28 -18.79 1.61 1.18
C ILE A 28 -17.33 1.84 1.54
N LEU A 29 -17.04 2.58 2.62
CA LEU A 29 -15.67 2.84 3.07
C LEU A 29 -14.93 1.55 3.42
N PHE A 30 -15.59 0.65 4.14
CA PHE A 30 -15.04 -0.67 4.47
C PHE A 30 -14.71 -1.48 3.20
N LEU A 31 -15.63 -1.52 2.23
CA LEU A 31 -15.39 -2.24 0.98
C LEU A 31 -14.29 -1.60 0.11
N MET A 32 -14.08 -0.28 0.26
CA MET A 32 -13.05 0.49 -0.44
C MET A 32 -11.68 0.52 0.28
N GLN A 33 -11.51 -0.15 1.41
CA GLN A 33 -10.29 -0.03 2.26
C GLN A 33 -8.95 -0.25 1.53
N TYR A 34 -8.92 -1.00 0.43
CA TYR A 34 -7.70 -1.27 -0.34
C TYR A 34 -7.44 -0.28 -1.50
N PHE A 35 -8.44 0.56 -1.85
CA PHE A 35 -8.30 1.57 -2.91
C PHE A 35 -7.18 2.57 -2.62
N PRO A 36 -7.04 3.14 -1.41
CA PRO A 36 -5.96 4.09 -1.12
C PRO A 36 -4.58 3.50 -1.41
N VAL A 37 -4.36 2.23 -1.05
CA VAL A 37 -3.06 1.58 -1.26
C VAL A 37 -2.79 1.34 -2.75
N ALA A 38 -3.79 0.90 -3.51
CA ALA A 38 -3.67 0.72 -4.95
C ALA A 38 -3.45 2.05 -5.70
N LEU A 39 -4.16 3.10 -5.32
CA LEU A 39 -3.98 4.45 -5.89
C LEU A 39 -2.59 5.02 -5.55
N THR A 40 -2.11 4.79 -4.34
CA THR A 40 -0.75 5.19 -3.92
C THR A 40 0.31 4.49 -4.77
N PHE A 41 0.11 3.20 -5.09
CA PHE A 41 1.00 2.47 -5.98
C PHE A 41 0.99 3.04 -7.41
N ILE A 42 -0.19 3.36 -7.96
CA ILE A 42 -0.29 4.03 -9.27
C ILE A 42 0.44 5.38 -9.23
N ALA A 43 0.25 6.17 -8.17
CA ALA A 43 0.94 7.44 -8.00
C ALA A 43 2.48 7.25 -7.96
N ALA A 44 2.97 6.26 -7.22
CA ALA A 44 4.39 5.93 -7.19
C ALA A 44 4.93 5.52 -8.57
N LEU A 45 4.17 4.73 -9.34
CA LEU A 45 4.53 4.38 -10.72
C LEU A 45 4.60 5.62 -11.61
N VAL A 46 3.58 6.48 -11.58
CA VAL A 46 3.55 7.70 -12.38
C VAL A 46 4.71 8.64 -12.01
N LEU A 47 4.96 8.84 -10.71
CA LEU A 47 6.09 9.63 -10.23
C LEU A 47 7.43 9.02 -10.64
N SER A 48 7.56 7.69 -10.62
CA SER A 48 8.80 7.03 -11.05
C SER A 48 9.11 7.28 -12.52
N LEU A 49 8.09 7.20 -13.39
CA LEU A 49 8.24 7.48 -14.82
C LEU A 49 8.48 8.97 -15.09
N TYR A 50 7.79 9.85 -14.34
CA TYR A 50 7.95 11.29 -14.47
C TYR A 50 9.36 11.77 -14.06
N SER A 51 10.06 11.05 -13.19
CA SER A 51 11.39 11.42 -12.71
C SER A 51 12.41 11.70 -13.81
N ILE A 52 12.30 11.03 -14.96
CA ILE A 52 13.23 11.15 -16.10
C ILE A 52 13.13 12.53 -16.78
N ILE A 53 11.94 13.12 -16.77
CA ILE A 53 11.64 14.39 -17.47
C ILE A 53 11.27 15.51 -16.48
N ALA A 54 11.39 15.25 -15.18
CA ALA A 54 10.92 16.15 -14.15
C ALA A 54 11.72 17.45 -14.15
N ARG A 55 11.01 18.58 -14.26
CA ARG A 55 11.59 19.93 -14.17
C ARG A 55 11.12 20.70 -12.93
N SER A 56 10.09 20.19 -12.28
CA SER A 56 9.49 20.73 -11.07
C SER A 56 9.09 19.58 -10.17
N ASP A 57 8.86 19.89 -8.89
CA ASP A 57 8.42 18.90 -7.90
C ASP A 57 6.90 18.67 -8.03
N PRO A 58 6.44 17.47 -8.46
CA PRO A 58 5.01 17.19 -8.61
C PRO A 58 4.23 17.24 -7.30
N LEU A 59 4.90 16.97 -6.17
CA LEU A 59 4.32 16.96 -4.83
C LEU A 59 4.68 18.23 -4.07
N ASN A 60 4.97 19.34 -4.76
CA ASN A 60 5.37 20.61 -4.13
C ASN A 60 4.23 21.34 -3.41
N SER A 61 3.70 20.71 -2.36
CA SER A 61 2.76 21.31 -1.44
C SER A 61 3.19 20.98 -0.02
N PRO A 62 3.95 21.89 0.63
CA PRO A 62 4.40 21.70 2.01
C PRO A 62 3.23 21.44 2.96
N ILE A 63 2.10 22.13 2.77
CA ILE A 63 0.89 21.95 3.59
C ILE A 63 0.38 20.52 3.51
N LEU A 64 0.22 19.96 2.30
CA LEU A 64 -0.24 18.58 2.13
C LEU A 64 0.77 17.58 2.65
N PHE A 65 2.06 17.86 2.51
CA PHE A 65 3.12 17.03 3.07
C PHE A 65 3.05 16.96 4.61
N PHE A 66 2.87 18.11 5.28
CA PHE A 66 2.72 18.14 6.74
C PHE A 66 1.43 17.48 7.21
N ILE A 67 0.32 17.61 6.48
CA ILE A 67 -0.92 16.89 6.78
C ILE A 67 -0.68 15.37 6.68
N TRP A 68 -0.07 14.92 5.59
CA TRP A 68 0.27 13.51 5.39
C TRP A 68 1.18 12.97 6.50
N ALA A 69 2.26 13.69 6.83
CA ALA A 69 3.19 13.31 7.88
C ALA A 69 2.51 13.28 9.27
N SER A 70 1.61 14.23 9.54
CA SER A 70 0.86 14.27 10.80
C SER A 70 -0.10 13.09 10.93
N ILE A 71 -0.82 12.73 9.87
CA ILE A 71 -1.71 11.57 9.85
C ILE A 71 -0.91 10.28 10.08
N LEU A 72 0.25 10.13 9.42
CA LEU A 72 1.14 9.00 9.66
C LEU A 72 1.65 8.96 11.10
N GLY A 73 2.03 10.10 11.67
CA GLY A 73 2.45 10.22 13.07
C GLY A 73 1.35 9.80 14.05
N ILE A 74 0.12 10.29 13.86
CA ILE A 74 -1.04 9.93 14.68
C ILE A 74 -1.31 8.42 14.58
N TYR A 75 -1.28 7.86 13.37
CA TYR A 75 -1.44 6.41 13.17
C TYR A 75 -0.35 5.61 13.90
N ALA A 76 0.91 6.02 13.77
CA ALA A 76 2.05 5.37 14.43
C ALA A 76 1.92 5.40 15.95
N VAL A 77 1.56 6.55 16.53
CA VAL A 77 1.33 6.71 17.96
C VAL A 77 0.21 5.80 18.44
N ASN A 78 -0.94 5.81 17.76
CA ASN A 78 -2.08 4.96 18.11
C ASN A 78 -1.72 3.46 18.03
N PHE A 79 -1.05 3.04 16.96
CA PHE A 79 -0.60 1.66 16.81
C PHE A 79 0.34 1.25 17.95
N VAL A 80 1.36 2.05 18.24
CA VAL A 80 2.34 1.74 19.28
C VAL A 80 1.68 1.71 20.66
N GLN A 81 0.78 2.64 20.96
CA GLN A 81 0.03 2.63 22.23
C GLN A 81 -0.79 1.36 22.41
N ILE A 82 -1.53 0.94 21.37
CA ILE A 82 -2.34 -0.28 21.41
C ILE A 82 -1.45 -1.52 21.51
N ALA A 83 -0.37 -1.59 20.73
CA ALA A 83 0.59 -2.69 20.76
C ALA A 83 1.22 -2.85 22.15
N ARG A 84 1.57 -1.74 22.80
CA ARG A 84 2.10 -1.74 24.17
C ARG A 84 1.07 -2.16 25.21
N LYS A 85 -0.19 -1.73 25.07
CA LYS A 85 -1.29 -2.20 25.92
C LYS A 85 -1.52 -3.72 25.81
N ASN A 86 -1.20 -4.31 24.67
CA ASN A 86 -1.26 -5.75 24.43
C ASN A 86 0.04 -6.50 24.82
N GLY A 87 0.98 -5.84 25.50
CA GLY A 87 2.17 -6.48 26.08
C GLY A 87 3.45 -6.43 25.24
N LEU A 88 3.47 -5.72 24.10
CA LEU A 88 4.72 -5.50 23.36
C LEU A 88 5.56 -4.39 24.00
N ASP A 89 6.89 -4.56 24.02
CA ASP A 89 7.80 -3.45 24.33
C ASP A 89 7.80 -2.40 23.20
N PHE A 90 8.29 -1.20 23.49
CA PHE A 90 8.27 -0.08 22.55
C PHE A 90 9.04 -0.38 21.25
N ILE A 91 10.21 -1.02 21.34
CA ILE A 91 11.06 -1.30 20.18
C ILE A 91 10.40 -2.36 19.31
N THR A 92 9.86 -3.42 19.92
CA THR A 92 9.12 -4.45 19.19
C THR A 92 7.85 -3.90 18.56
N ALA A 93 7.12 -3.03 19.26
CA ALA A 93 5.95 -2.36 18.70
C ALA A 93 6.32 -1.51 17.47
N LEU A 94 7.40 -0.74 17.53
CA LEU A 94 7.87 0.08 16.42
C LEU A 94 8.36 -0.76 15.24
N ARG A 95 9.10 -1.85 15.49
CA ARG A 95 9.51 -2.81 14.45
C ARG A 95 8.30 -3.49 13.81
N SER A 96 7.30 -3.85 14.62
CA SER A 96 6.05 -4.47 14.13
C SER A 96 5.26 -3.50 13.26
N LEU A 97 5.16 -2.23 13.65
CA LEU A 97 4.58 -1.17 12.83
C LEU A 97 5.29 -1.08 11.48
N GLY A 98 6.63 -0.96 11.48
CA GLY A 98 7.43 -0.90 10.27
C GLY A 98 7.21 -2.11 9.35
N LYS A 99 7.20 -3.32 9.92
CA LYS A 99 6.92 -4.56 9.16
C LYS A 99 5.54 -4.55 8.52
N VAL A 100 4.48 -4.25 9.29
CA VAL A 100 3.10 -4.24 8.80
C VAL A 100 2.92 -3.18 7.70
N SER A 101 3.45 -1.98 7.90
CA SER A 101 3.44 -0.92 6.88
C SER A 101 4.19 -1.34 5.62
N ALA A 102 5.39 -1.92 5.76
CA ALA A 102 6.19 -2.36 4.63
C ALA A 102 5.49 -3.46 3.82
N TYR A 103 4.96 -4.47 4.50
CA TYR A 103 4.22 -5.57 3.86
C TYR A 103 2.98 -5.05 3.12
N THR A 104 2.23 -4.11 3.72
CA THR A 104 1.05 -3.49 3.10
C THR A 104 1.40 -2.77 1.79
N VAL A 105 2.50 -2.01 1.79
CA VAL A 105 2.97 -1.31 0.59
C VAL A 105 3.46 -2.30 -0.47
N ALA A 106 4.24 -3.30 -0.08
CA ALA A 106 4.83 -4.27 -1.00
C ALA A 106 3.80 -5.14 -1.73
N ILE A 107 2.65 -5.44 -1.11
CA ILE A 107 1.56 -6.20 -1.76
C ILE A 107 0.71 -5.35 -2.72
N SER A 108 0.89 -4.03 -2.74
CA SER A 108 0.05 -3.11 -3.53
C SER A 108 -0.01 -3.36 -5.04
N PRO A 109 1.05 -3.84 -5.74
CA PRO A 109 0.93 -4.19 -7.16
C PRO A 109 -0.06 -5.34 -7.38
N PHE A 110 -0.05 -6.33 -6.48
CA PHE A 110 -0.94 -7.49 -6.54
C PHE A 110 -2.37 -7.13 -6.13
N MET A 111 -2.52 -6.18 -5.20
CA MET A 111 -3.83 -5.61 -4.88
C MET A 111 -4.43 -4.90 -6.10
N LEU A 112 -3.66 -4.06 -6.80
CA LEU A 112 -4.12 -3.38 -8.01
C LEU A 112 -4.61 -4.39 -9.08
N VAL A 113 -3.80 -5.41 -9.38
CA VAL A 113 -4.19 -6.48 -10.32
C VAL A 113 -5.45 -7.21 -9.85
N SER A 114 -5.57 -7.50 -8.56
CA SER A 114 -6.75 -8.14 -7.98
C SER A 114 -7.99 -7.26 -8.07
N MET A 115 -7.85 -5.94 -7.92
CA MET A 115 -8.95 -4.99 -8.08
C MET A 115 -9.47 -4.97 -9.52
N PHE A 116 -8.58 -4.92 -10.52
CA PHE A 116 -8.99 -5.04 -11.93
C PHE A 116 -9.67 -6.37 -12.22
N ASN A 117 -9.15 -7.47 -11.68
CA ASN A 117 -9.76 -8.78 -11.84
C ASN A 117 -11.12 -8.90 -11.13
N ALA A 118 -11.37 -8.15 -10.05
CA ALA A 118 -12.65 -8.11 -9.35
C ALA A 118 -13.74 -7.35 -10.14
N ILE A 119 -13.35 -6.48 -11.08
CA ILE A 119 -14.27 -5.82 -12.01
C ILE A 119 -14.70 -6.81 -13.12
N LYS A 120 -13.83 -7.76 -13.49
CA LYS A 120 -14.15 -8.83 -14.45
C LYS A 120 -15.16 -9.79 -13.83
N LYS A 121 -16.26 -10.07 -14.55
CA LYS A 121 -17.37 -10.88 -14.03
C LYS A 121 -17.03 -12.37 -13.89
N ASP A 122 -15.95 -12.84 -14.51
CA ASP A 122 -15.77 -14.26 -14.83
C ASP A 122 -14.71 -14.96 -13.96
N ARG A 123 -14.52 -14.51 -12.72
CA ARG A 123 -13.43 -15.02 -11.87
C ARG A 123 -13.73 -16.44 -11.38
N LYS A 124 -12.88 -17.40 -11.76
CA LYS A 124 -12.83 -18.73 -11.16
C LYS A 124 -12.14 -18.64 -9.79
N TYR A 125 -12.82 -19.05 -8.72
CA TYR A 125 -12.23 -19.11 -7.38
C TYR A 125 -11.18 -20.24 -7.36
N ILE A 126 -9.91 -19.88 -7.30
CA ILE A 126 -8.80 -20.85 -7.21
C ILE A 126 -8.59 -21.14 -5.72
N VAL A 127 -8.85 -22.39 -5.33
CA VAL A 127 -8.54 -22.88 -3.98
C VAL A 127 -7.02 -23.03 -3.87
N THR A 128 -6.40 -22.28 -2.96
CA THR A 128 -4.96 -22.39 -2.71
C THR A 128 -4.68 -23.76 -2.06
N PRO A 129 -3.85 -24.63 -2.66
CA PRO A 129 -3.53 -25.92 -2.06
C PRO A 129 -2.79 -25.71 -0.75
N LYS A 130 -3.37 -26.18 0.36
CA LYS A 130 -2.71 -26.14 1.67
C LYS A 130 -1.59 -27.18 1.71
N GLY A 131 -0.42 -26.83 2.22
CA GLY A 131 0.64 -27.79 2.56
C GLY A 131 1.76 -28.02 1.53
N LYS A 132 1.77 -27.32 0.39
CA LYS A 132 2.94 -27.30 -0.51
C LYS A 132 3.59 -25.92 -0.48
N VAL A 133 4.83 -25.86 0.00
CA VAL A 133 5.69 -24.67 -0.16
C VAL A 133 5.96 -24.51 -1.65
N GLN A 134 5.20 -23.64 -2.32
CA GLN A 134 5.48 -23.28 -3.70
C GLN A 134 6.66 -22.32 -3.74
N LYS A 135 7.66 -22.62 -4.58
CA LYS A 135 8.67 -21.64 -4.97
C LYS A 135 7.94 -20.51 -5.71
N THR A 136 7.99 -19.31 -5.15
CA THR A 136 7.38 -18.12 -5.74
C THR A 136 8.45 -17.09 -6.05
N THR A 137 8.26 -16.38 -7.16
CA THR A 137 9.14 -15.31 -7.63
C THR A 137 8.64 -13.92 -7.22
N ILE A 138 7.57 -13.85 -6.41
CA ILE A 138 6.95 -12.59 -5.96
C ILE A 138 7.98 -11.64 -5.32
N GLN A 139 8.93 -12.16 -4.54
CA GLN A 139 10.00 -11.38 -3.93
C GLN A 139 10.81 -10.55 -4.94
N TYR A 140 11.06 -11.11 -6.13
CA TYR A 140 11.82 -10.43 -7.18
C TYR A 140 10.99 -9.33 -7.84
N ILE A 141 9.69 -9.55 -8.02
CA ILE A 141 8.76 -8.52 -8.52
C ILE A 141 8.70 -7.35 -7.54
N ILE A 142 8.59 -7.62 -6.24
CA ILE A 142 8.63 -6.61 -5.18
C ILE A 142 9.95 -5.83 -5.24
N LEU A 143 11.08 -6.54 -5.38
CA LEU A 143 12.40 -5.92 -5.48
C LEU A 143 12.53 -5.01 -6.71
N ILE A 144 12.00 -5.43 -7.86
CA ILE A 144 12.02 -4.61 -9.09
C ILE A 144 11.33 -3.26 -8.86
N PHE A 145 10.14 -3.25 -8.25
CA PHE A 145 9.47 -1.99 -7.91
C PHE A 145 10.26 -1.18 -6.87
N GLY A 146 10.85 -1.85 -5.87
CA GLY A 146 11.71 -1.20 -4.89
C GLY A 146 12.90 -0.47 -5.52
N ILE A 147 13.62 -1.14 -6.44
CA ILE A 147 14.76 -0.58 -7.17
C ILE A 147 14.32 0.55 -8.10
N LEU A 148 13.21 0.37 -8.83
CA LEU A 148 12.66 1.41 -9.69
C LEU A 148 12.37 2.70 -8.89
N PHE A 149 11.65 2.58 -7.77
CA PHE A 149 11.32 3.72 -6.92
C PHE A 149 12.55 4.32 -6.24
N PHE A 150 13.55 3.50 -5.90
CA PHE A 150 14.81 3.97 -5.35
C PHE A 150 15.56 4.84 -6.37
N ILE A 151 15.75 4.33 -7.58
CA ILE A 151 16.46 5.04 -8.65
C ILE A 151 15.73 6.35 -8.99
N SER A 152 14.40 6.30 -9.15
CA SER A 152 13.60 7.51 -9.41
C SER A 152 13.69 8.53 -8.28
N SER A 153 13.71 8.08 -7.02
CA SER A 153 13.95 8.95 -5.87
C SER A 153 15.30 9.65 -5.95
N LEU A 154 16.37 8.92 -6.25
CA LEU A 154 17.70 9.49 -6.43
C LEU A 154 17.72 10.53 -7.56
N ILE A 155 17.08 10.23 -8.70
CA ILE A 155 16.96 11.18 -9.81
C ILE A 155 16.30 12.47 -9.34
N TYR A 156 15.16 12.41 -8.64
CA TYR A 156 14.51 13.60 -8.09
C TYR A 156 15.44 14.40 -7.16
N LEU A 157 16.11 13.72 -6.23
CA LEU A 157 17.00 14.38 -5.28
C LEU A 157 18.19 15.06 -5.97
N PHE A 158 18.76 14.45 -7.03
CA PHE A 158 19.82 15.07 -7.82
C PHE A 158 19.35 16.32 -8.59
N HIS A 159 18.08 16.38 -8.98
CA HIS A 159 17.47 17.56 -9.59
C HIS A 159 17.01 18.61 -8.56
N GLY A 160 17.28 18.41 -7.26
CA GLY A 160 16.83 19.31 -6.19
C GLY A 160 15.32 19.22 -5.88
N ILE A 161 14.64 18.19 -6.39
CA ILE A 161 13.22 17.93 -6.18
C ILE A 161 13.06 17.10 -4.89
N LEU A 162 12.83 17.79 -3.77
CA LEU A 162 12.92 17.18 -2.44
C LEU A 162 11.69 16.39 -2.03
N LEU A 163 10.47 16.94 -2.13
CA LEU A 163 9.29 16.30 -1.53
C LEU A 163 8.94 15.02 -2.27
N SER A 164 8.92 15.06 -3.61
CA SER A 164 8.70 13.85 -4.42
C SER A 164 9.83 12.82 -4.25
N GLY A 165 11.08 13.28 -4.12
CA GLY A 165 12.23 12.41 -3.87
C GLY A 165 12.13 11.66 -2.55
N ILE A 166 11.89 12.38 -1.44
CA ILE A 166 11.75 11.80 -0.09
C ILE A 166 10.52 10.89 -0.01
N TRP A 167 9.40 11.30 -0.61
CA TRP A 167 8.19 10.49 -0.64
C TRP A 167 8.46 9.16 -1.35
N LEU A 168 9.02 9.16 -2.56
CA LEU A 168 9.39 7.93 -3.27
C LEU A 168 10.42 7.09 -2.52
N LEU A 169 11.38 7.71 -1.83
CA LEU A 169 12.37 7.01 -1.02
C LEU A 169 11.70 6.22 0.11
N TYR A 170 10.76 6.85 0.82
CA TYR A 170 9.97 6.22 1.88
C TYR A 170 9.21 4.99 1.36
N TYR A 171 8.57 5.09 0.20
CA TYR A 171 7.89 3.93 -0.41
C TYR A 171 8.89 2.87 -0.89
N SER A 172 10.00 3.24 -1.52
CA SER A 172 11.03 2.31 -1.97
C SER A 172 11.57 1.44 -0.82
N ALA A 173 11.83 2.05 0.35
CA ALA A 173 12.32 1.36 1.53
C ALA A 173 11.41 0.20 1.95
N ALA A 174 10.08 0.37 1.86
CA ALA A 174 9.11 -0.68 2.16
C ALA A 174 9.21 -1.89 1.22
N TYR A 175 9.37 -1.66 -0.09
CA TYR A 175 9.55 -2.74 -1.06
C TYR A 175 10.87 -3.49 -0.85
N ILE A 176 11.97 -2.74 -0.70
CA ILE A 176 13.30 -3.33 -0.49
C ILE A 176 13.31 -4.15 0.79
N PHE A 177 12.84 -3.57 1.91
CA PHE A 177 12.73 -4.28 3.19
C PHE A 177 11.91 -5.57 3.05
N THR A 178 10.74 -5.51 2.42
CA THR A 178 9.87 -6.69 2.29
C THR A 178 10.52 -7.79 1.46
N SER A 179 11.20 -7.43 0.38
CA SER A 179 11.93 -8.40 -0.45
C SER A 179 13.05 -9.11 0.32
N TRP A 180 13.74 -8.38 1.19
CA TRP A 180 14.80 -8.93 2.05
C TRP A 180 14.23 -9.77 3.19
N ALA A 181 13.21 -9.28 3.89
CA ALA A 181 12.53 -9.99 4.98
C ALA A 181 11.93 -11.33 4.51
N TYR A 182 11.31 -11.32 3.33
CA TYR A 182 10.76 -12.52 2.71
C TYR A 182 11.81 -13.64 2.52
N ARG A 183 13.05 -13.27 2.16
CA ARG A 183 14.15 -14.23 2.05
C ARG A 183 14.51 -14.85 3.39
N SER A 184 14.46 -14.08 4.49
CA SER A 184 14.79 -14.57 5.83
C SER A 184 13.69 -15.37 6.51
N GLU A 185 12.43 -15.21 6.11
CA GLU A 185 11.27 -15.87 6.75
C GLU A 185 10.91 -17.22 6.11
N ILE A 186 11.46 -17.54 4.92
CA ILE A 186 11.14 -18.77 4.15
C ILE A 186 12.32 -19.73 4.02
N GLN A 187 13.54 -19.27 4.32
CA GLN A 187 14.73 -20.13 4.45
C GLN A 187 14.82 -20.68 5.87
#